data_AF-A0A7J3M0A3-F1
#
_entry.id   AF-A0A7J3M0A3-F1
#
_cell.length_a   1.000
_cell.length_b   1.000
_cell.length_c   1.000
_cell.angle_alpha   90.00
_cell.angle_beta   90.00
_cell.angle_gamma   90.00
#
_symmetry.space_group_name_H-M   'P 1'
#
loop_
_entity.id
_entity.type
_entity.pdbx_description
1 polymer ?
#
loop_
_entity_poly.entity_id
_entity_poly.type
_entity_poly.pdbx_seq_one_letter_code
_entity_poly.pdbx_strand_id
1 'polypeptide(L)' 'MTVGSCELYEECTLKDCRYPEIARPSMEVCGIYFYFTVRKTGFDIRLLKSRMDISKYFGLLIAR' A
#
# COMPACT_ATOMS: atom_id res chain seq x y z
N MET A 1 4.81 8.55 -10.57
CA MET A 1 4.13 7.28 -10.19
C MET A 1 4.46 7.02 -8.73
N THR A 2 3.60 7.41 -7.79
CA THR A 2 3.86 7.24 -6.36
C THR A 2 3.29 5.90 -5.90
N VAL A 3 4.12 4.88 -5.94
CA VAL A 3 3.83 3.56 -5.37
C VAL A 3 4.26 3.63 -3.91
N GLY A 4 3.30 3.86 -3.00
CA GLY A 4 3.52 4.00 -1.55
C GLY A 4 4.44 5.15 -1.16
N SER A 5 3.91 6.31 -0.80
CA SER A 5 4.72 7.43 -0.28
C SER A 5 5.46 6.99 0.98
N CYS A 6 6.79 7.01 0.93
CA CYS A 6 7.61 6.85 2.11
C CYS A 6 7.54 8.16 2.91
N GLU A 7 7.13 8.10 4.18
CA GLU A 7 7.06 9.29 5.05
C GLU A 7 8.40 9.59 5.73
N LEU A 8 9.42 8.74 5.55
CA LEU A 8 10.73 8.90 6.16
C LEU A 8 11.64 9.90 5.41
N TYR A 9 11.31 10.23 4.16
CA TYR A 9 12.04 11.19 3.35
C TYR A 9 11.12 11.99 2.44
N GLU A 10 11.46 13.25 2.22
CA GLU A 10 10.81 14.11 1.23
C GLU A 10 11.09 13.63 -0.20
N GLU A 11 12.29 13.12 -0.47
CA GLU A 11 12.70 12.53 -1.75
C GLU A 11 13.29 11.12 -1.57
N CYS A 12 12.72 10.14 -2.25
CA CYS A 12 13.16 8.74 -2.25
C CYS A 12 14.00 8.44 -3.50
N THR A 13 15.19 7.89 -3.32
CA THR A 13 16.12 7.57 -4.43
C THR A 13 15.73 6.33 -5.23
N LEU A 14 14.77 5.53 -4.74
CA LEU A 14 14.26 4.29 -5.34
C LEU A 14 15.31 3.20 -5.66
N LYS A 15 16.58 3.40 -5.32
CA LYS A 15 17.66 2.41 -5.50
C LYS A 15 17.84 1.54 -4.27
N ASP A 16 18.11 2.20 -3.15
CA ASP A 16 18.35 1.56 -1.85
C ASP A 16 17.64 2.35 -0.77
N CYS A 17 16.93 1.65 0.12
CA CYS A 17 16.32 2.29 1.28
C CYS A 17 17.40 2.57 2.33
N ARG A 18 17.51 3.81 2.81
CA ARG A 18 18.44 4.19 3.88
C ARG A 18 17.99 3.72 5.27
N TYR A 19 16.72 3.35 5.43
CA TYR A 19 16.13 2.90 6.70
C TYR A 19 15.36 1.58 6.52
N PRO A 20 16.00 0.52 6.00
CA PRO A 20 15.31 -0.72 5.67
C PRO A 20 14.71 -1.41 6.90
N GLU A 21 15.21 -1.14 8.11
CA GLU A 21 14.69 -1.73 9.34
C GLU A 21 13.34 -1.15 9.80
N ILE A 22 13.00 0.08 9.40
CA ILE A 22 11.78 0.78 9.84
C ILE A 22 10.87 1.15 8.67
N ALA A 23 11.41 1.23 7.45
CA ALA A 23 10.63 1.49 6.26
C ALA A 23 9.74 0.29 5.96
N ARG A 24 8.43 0.50 5.93
CA ARG A 24 7.49 -0.52 5.46
C ARG A 24 7.50 -0.52 3.92
N PRO A 25 7.80 -1.64 3.25
CA PRO A 25 7.63 -1.73 1.80
C PRO A 25 6.15 -1.57 1.43
N SER A 26 5.88 -1.00 0.25
CA SER A 26 4.53 -0.93 -0.28
C SER A 26 4.00 -2.32 -0.62
N MET A 27 2.68 -2.48 -0.68
CA MET A 27 2.07 -3.74 -1.08
C MET A 27 2.48 -4.14 -2.51
N GLU A 28 2.61 -3.19 -3.44
CA GLU A 28 3.01 -3.50 -4.81
C GLU A 28 4.45 -4.01 -4.90
N VAL A 29 5.38 -3.44 -4.12
CA VAL A 29 6.78 -3.89 -4.09
C VAL A 29 6.90 -5.31 -3.51
N CYS A 30 6.00 -5.69 -2.59
CA CYS A 30 5.87 -7.06 -2.12
C CYS A 30 5.18 -8.02 -3.11
N GLY A 31 4.89 -7.57 -4.35
CA GLY A 31 4.23 -8.38 -5.38
C GLY A 31 2.72 -8.54 -5.17
N ILE A 32 2.12 -7.72 -4.30
CA ILE A 32 0.71 -7.83 -3.93
C ILE A 32 -0.09 -6.76 -4.70
N TYR A 33 -0.90 -7.22 -5.64
CA TYR A 33 -1.90 -6.36 -6.26
C TYR A 33 -3.11 -6.23 -5.33
N PHE A 34 -3.16 -5.12 -4.60
CA PHE A 34 -4.11 -4.90 -3.50
C PHE A 34 -5.59 -5.09 -3.90
N TYR A 35 -6.05 -4.43 -4.96
CA TYR A 35 -7.45 -4.48 -5.39
C TYR A 35 -7.91 -5.90 -5.77
N PHE A 36 -7.07 -6.65 -6.47
CA PHE A 36 -7.34 -8.05 -6.84
C PHE A 36 -7.40 -8.92 -5.59
N THR A 37 -6.43 -8.75 -4.68
CA THR A 37 -6.35 -9.52 -3.44
C THR A 37 -7.59 -9.33 -2.57
N VAL A 38 -8.01 -8.07 -2.36
CA VAL A 38 -9.21 -7.73 -1.58
C VAL A 38 -10.48 -8.23 -2.25
N ARG A 39 -10.57 -8.18 -3.58
CA ARG A 39 -11.73 -8.74 -4.30
C ARG A 39 -11.80 -10.26 -4.19
N LYS A 40 -10.65 -10.95 -4.21
CA LYS A 40 -10.59 -12.41 -4.05
C LYS A 40 -11.06 -12.88 -2.67
N THR A 41 -10.97 -12.05 -1.63
CA THR A 41 -11.49 -12.37 -0.30
C THR A 41 -12.98 -12.07 -0.16
N GLY A 42 -13.66 -11.63 -1.23
CA GLY A 42 -15.09 -11.38 -1.26
C GLY A 42 -15.50 -9.95 -0.88
N PHE A 43 -14.55 -9.06 -0.63
CA PHE A 43 -14.87 -7.66 -0.33
C PHE A 43 -15.01 -6.82 -1.61
N ASP A 44 -16.09 -6.05 -1.67
CA ASP A 44 -16.28 -5.04 -2.71
C ASP A 44 -15.50 -3.76 -2.38
N ILE A 45 -14.37 -3.59 -3.08
CA ILE A 45 -13.51 -2.41 -3.05
C ILE A 45 -13.61 -1.62 -4.36
N ARG A 46 -13.78 -0.31 -4.20
CA ARG A 46 -13.95 0.65 -5.30
C ARG A 46 -13.03 1.84 -5.11
N LEU A 47 -12.65 2.46 -6.21
CA LEU A 47 -11.93 3.73 -6.19
C LEU A 47 -12.83 4.81 -5.61
N LEU A 48 -12.30 5.59 -4.67
CA LEU A 48 -12.95 6.80 -4.18
C LEU A 48 -12.87 7.87 -5.27
N LYS A 49 -13.98 8.56 -5.52
CA LYS A 49 -14.09 9.63 -6.52
C LYS A 49 -14.07 11.01 -5.88
N SER A 50 -14.39 11.08 -4.59
CA SER A 50 -14.43 12.32 -3.81
C SER A 50 -13.82 12.11 -2.42
N ARG A 51 -13.35 13.20 -1.80
CA ARG A 51 -12.90 13.21 -0.40
C ARG A 51 -14.03 12.98 0.61
N MET A 52 -15.28 13.12 0.18
CA MET A 52 -16.46 12.84 1.02
C MET A 52 -16.90 11.38 0.95
N ASP A 53 -16.31 10.57 0.06
CA ASP A 53 -16.66 9.16 -0.05
C ASP A 53 -16.19 8.38 1.19
N ILE A 54 -16.98 7.39 1.60
CA ILE A 54 -16.66 6.54 2.75
C ILE A 54 -15.44 5.67 2.40
N SER A 55 -14.36 5.86 3.14
CA SER A 55 -13.12 5.10 2.97
C SER A 55 -13.20 3.76 3.70
N LYS A 56 -12.89 2.67 2.99
CA LYS A 56 -12.68 1.34 3.58
C LYS A 56 -11.19 1.08 3.71
N TYR A 57 -10.73 0.78 4.92
CA TYR A 57 -9.34 0.46 5.20
C TYR A 57 -9.15 -1.05 5.34
N PHE A 58 -8.08 -1.57 4.75
CA PHE A 58 -7.73 -2.99 4.82
C PHE A 58 -6.30 -3.13 5.31
N GLY A 59 -6.11 -4.01 6.29
CA GLY A 59 -4.79 -4.43 6.76
C GLY A 59 -4.44 -5.80 6.19
N LEU A 60 -3.18 -6.01 5.84
CA LEU A 60 -2.64 -7.33 5.55
C LEU A 60 -1.82 -7.79 6.74
N LEU A 61 -2.20 -8.93 7.30
CA LEU A 61 -1.42 -9.64 8.30
C LEU A 61 -0.76 -10.84 7.63
N ILE A 62 0.56 -10.88 7.64
CA ILE A 62 1.31 -12.06 7.22
C ILE A 62 1.58 -12.86 8.49
N ALA A 63 0.80 -13.93 8.69
CA ALA A 63 0.98 -14.86 9.78
C ALA A 63 1.72 -16.12 9.28
N ARG A 64 2.53 -16.71 10.15
CA ARG A 64 3.18 -18.01 9.93
C ARG A 64 2.26 -19.15 10.32
#